data_AF-A0ABC9P822-F1
#
_entry.id   AF-A0ABC9P822-F1
#
_cell.length_a   1.000
_cell.length_b   1.000
_cell.length_c   1.000
_cell.angle_alpha   90.00
_cell.angle_beta   90.00
_cell.angle_gamma   90.00
#
_symmetry.space_group_name_H-M   'P 1'
#
loop_
_entity.id
_entity.type
_entity.pdbx_description
1 polymer ?
#
loop_
_entity_poly.entity_id
_entity_poly.type
_entity_poly.pdbx_seq_one_letter_code
_entity_poly.pdbx_strand_id
1 'polypeptide(L)' 'MNTSNYTGVAENLIQSFGSLAESIRKGLGIFSEKENRRIHYLYSKGFSLEDAKIVAKLENGYAVSYKELKRFAKLL' A
#
# COMPACT_ATOMS: atom_id res chain seq x y z
N MET A 1 -36.85 -17.55 -7.59
CA MET A 1 -35.94 -16.42 -7.91
C MET A 1 -34.53 -16.85 -7.59
N ASN A 2 -33.61 -16.81 -8.56
CA ASN A 2 -32.24 -17.32 -8.43
C ASN A 2 -31.38 -16.29 -7.68
N THR A 3 -31.36 -16.37 -6.35
CA THR A 3 -30.68 -15.40 -5.47
C THR A 3 -29.16 -15.49 -5.54
N SER A 4 -28.60 -16.62 -6.01
CA SER A 4 -27.16 -16.86 -6.18
C SER A 4 -26.47 -15.85 -7.10
N ASN A 5 -27.12 -15.48 -8.21
CA ASN A 5 -26.56 -14.50 -9.15
C ASN A 5 -26.54 -13.08 -8.57
N TYR A 6 -27.52 -12.71 -7.75
CA TYR A 6 -27.55 -11.39 -7.11
C TYR A 6 -26.48 -11.26 -6.02
N THR A 7 -26.25 -12.32 -5.24
CA THR A 7 -25.18 -12.34 -4.24
C THR A 7 -23.80 -12.18 -4.87
N GLY A 8 -23.52 -12.90 -5.96
CA GLY A 8 -22.23 -12.79 -6.66
C GLY A 8 -21.97 -11.41 -7.29
N VAL A 9 -23.01 -10.75 -7.83
CA VAL A 9 -22.88 -9.39 -8.37
C VAL A 9 -22.60 -8.38 -7.24
N ALA A 10 -23.28 -8.49 -6.11
CA ALA A 10 -23.05 -7.61 -4.95
C ALA A 10 -21.64 -7.77 -4.37
N GLU A 11 -21.15 -9.01 -4.23
CA GLU A 11 -19.79 -9.30 -3.78
C GLU A 11 -18.73 -8.70 -4.71
N ASN A 12 -18.91 -8.85 -6.03
CA ASN A 12 -18.02 -8.26 -7.02
C ASN A 12 -17.96 -6.73 -6.95
N LEU A 13 -19.11 -6.08 -6.73
CA LEU A 13 -19.17 -4.62 -6.54
C LEU A 13 -18.41 -4.19 -5.27
N ILE A 14 -18.62 -4.88 -4.15
CA ILE A 14 -17.92 -4.60 -2.89
C ILE A 14 -16.40 -4.72 -3.07
N GLN A 15 -15.93 -5.78 -3.73
CA GLN A 15 -14.51 -5.98 -4.00
C GLN A 15 -13.95 -4.87 -4.91
N SER A 16 -14.70 -4.48 -5.95
CA SER A 16 -14.29 -3.42 -6.87
C SER A 16 -14.14 -2.07 -6.17
N PHE A 17 -15.12 -1.71 -5.33
CA PHE A 17 -15.05 -0.48 -4.53
C PHE A 17 -13.90 -0.52 -3.51
N GLY A 18 -13.66 -1.68 -2.88
CA GLY A 18 -12.52 -1.87 -1.98
C GLY A 18 -11.18 -1.66 -2.69
N SER A 19 -11.02 -2.24 -3.88
CA SER A 19 -9.81 -2.07 -4.70
C SER A 19 -9.62 -0.62 -5.16
N LEU A 20 -10.71 0.08 -5.49
CA LEU A 20 -10.66 1.49 -5.88
C LEU A 20 -10.23 2.38 -4.70
N ALA A 21 -10.85 2.19 -3.53
CA ALA A 21 -10.50 2.92 -2.31
C ALA A 21 -9.03 2.73 -1.94
N GLU A 22 -8.53 1.50 -2.05
CA GLU A 22 -7.12 1.17 -1.79
C GLU A 22 -6.18 1.86 -2.79
N SER A 23 -6.54 1.87 -4.07
CA SER A 23 -5.77 2.54 -5.12
C SER A 23 -5.70 4.04 -4.89
N ILE A 24 -6.82 4.68 -4.52
CA ILE A 24 -6.86 6.12 -4.19
C ILE A 24 -6.00 6.41 -2.97
N ARG A 25 -6.14 5.63 -1.89
CA ARG A 25 -5.34 5.78 -0.66
C ARG A 25 -3.84 5.75 -0.96
N LYS A 26 -3.40 4.77 -1.77
CA LYS A 26 -1.99 4.65 -2.18
C LYS A 26 -1.55 5.78 -3.09
N GLY A 27 -2.39 6.19 -4.04
CA GLY A 27 -2.12 7.32 -4.93
C GLY A 27 -1.93 8.64 -4.18
N LEU A 28 -2.63 8.82 -3.07
CA LEU A 28 -2.47 9.96 -2.15
C LEU A 28 -1.29 9.81 -1.17
N GLY A 29 -0.57 8.68 -1.21
CA GLY A 29 0.57 8.42 -0.32
C GLY A 29 0.18 8.19 1.15
N ILE A 30 -1.07 7.82 1.41
CA ILE A 30 -1.57 7.58 2.78
C ILE A 30 -1.22 6.15 3.18
N PHE A 31 -0.59 5.97 4.33
CA PHE A 31 -0.27 4.65 4.90
C PHE A 31 -1.38 4.17 5.84
N SER A 32 -1.72 2.89 5.72
CA SER A 32 -2.57 2.17 6.65
C SER A 32 -1.82 1.96 7.98
N GLU A 33 -2.57 1.57 9.01
CA GLU A 33 -1.96 1.29 10.31
C GLU A 33 -0.93 0.15 10.25
N LYS A 34 -1.21 -0.89 9.45
CA LYS A 34 -0.28 -2.01 9.25
C LYS A 34 1.02 -1.56 8.58
N GLU A 35 0.92 -0.73 7.55
CA GLU A 35 2.09 -0.15 6.87
C GLU A 35 2.87 0.80 7.79
N ASN A 36 2.18 1.60 8.63
CA ASN A 36 2.82 2.43 9.63
C ASN A 36 3.58 1.62 10.69
N ARG A 37 3.01 0.50 11.16
CA ARG A 37 3.72 -0.43 12.06
C ARG A 37 4.98 -0.99 11.40
N ARG A 38 4.92 -1.31 10.10
CA ARG A 38 6.10 -1.75 9.34
C ARG A 38 7.16 -0.65 9.23
N ILE A 39 6.76 0.60 8.99
CA ILE A 39 7.66 1.77 8.98
C ILE A 39 8.34 1.94 10.34
N HIS A 40 7.59 1.86 11.44
CA HIS A 40 8.16 1.95 12.79
C HIS A 40 9.14 0.81 13.09
N TYR A 41 8.81 -0.41 12.65
CA TYR A 41 9.72 -1.53 12.77
C TYR A 41 11.05 -1.27 12.03
N LEU A 42 11.00 -0.83 10.77
CA LEU A 42 12.21 -0.53 9.99
C LEU A 42 13.02 0.60 10.61
N TYR A 43 12.34 1.64 11.11
CA TYR A 43 12.99 2.73 11.84
C TYR A 43 13.74 2.22 13.07
N SER A 44 13.14 1.31 13.84
CA SER A 44 13.80 0.66 14.99
C SER A 44 15.03 -0.18 14.61
N LYS A 45 15.14 -0.58 13.33
CA LYS A 45 16.29 -1.32 12.78
C LYS A 45 17.38 -0.41 12.20
N GLY A 46 17.27 0.91 12.40
CA GLY A 46 18.30 1.88 12.00
C GLY A 46 18.07 2.54 10.64
N PHE A 47 16.96 2.25 9.96
CA PHE A 47 16.58 3.01 8.77
C PHE A 47 16.17 4.42 9.17
N SER A 48 16.48 5.42 8.33
CA SER A 48 15.85 6.73 8.49
C SER A 48 14.34 6.62 8.26
N LEU A 49 13.54 7.54 8.80
CA LEU A 49 12.09 7.54 8.60
C LEU A 49 11.72 7.57 7.10
N GLU A 50 12.50 8.29 6.30
CA GLU A 50 12.26 8.43 4.86
C GLU A 50 12.63 7.15 4.11
N ASP A 51 13.74 6.50 4.47
CA ASP A 51 14.12 5.20 3.91
C ASP A 51 13.11 4.12 4.28
N ALA A 52 12.65 4.09 5.54
CA ALA A 52 11.61 3.17 6.00
C ALA A 52 10.31 3.34 5.22
N LYS A 53 9.91 4.58 4.91
CA LYS A 53 8.74 4.88 4.06
C LYS A 53 8.93 4.38 2.64
N ILE A 54 10.11 4.56 2.04
CA ILE A 54 10.40 4.09 0.68
C ILE A 54 10.32 2.56 0.60
N VAL A 55 10.91 1.86 1.57
CA VAL A 55 10.81 0.39 1.67
C VAL A 55 9.35 -0.03 1.79
N ALA A 56 8.58 0.58 2.70
CA ALA A 56 7.17 0.24 2.88
C ALA A 56 6.32 0.51 1.63
N LYS A 57 6.60 1.59 0.89
CA LYS A 57 5.97 1.88 -0.40
C LYS A 57 6.22 0.77 -1.42
N LEU A 58 7.48 0.34 -1.56
CA LEU A 58 7.88 -0.72 -2.48
C LEU A 58 7.24 -2.07 -2.12
N GLU A 59 7.22 -2.43 -0.84
CA GLU A 59 6.60 -3.67 -0.34
C GLU A 59 5.10 -3.74 -0.62
N ASN A 60 4.41 -2.60 -0.68
CA ASN A 60 2.94 -2.52 -0.75
C ASN A 60 2.40 -1.99 -2.08
N GLY A 61 3.24 -1.86 -3.11
CA GLY A 61 2.82 -1.49 -4.47
C GLY A 61 2.39 -0.03 -4.61
N TYR A 62 2.99 0.88 -3.84
CA TYR A 62 2.80 2.31 -4.05
C TYR A 62 3.56 2.78 -5.30
N ALA A 63 3.07 3.87 -5.90
CA ALA A 63 3.88 4.62 -6.84
C ALA A 63 5.09 5.24 -6.12
N VAL A 64 6.27 5.08 -6.70
CA VAL A 64 7.53 5.63 -6.21
C VAL A 64 8.22 6.42 -7.31
N SER A 65 8.82 7.54 -6.93
CA SER A 65 9.59 8.36 -7.85
C SER A 65 10.95 7.74 -8.17
N TYR A 66 11.54 8.15 -9.30
CA TYR A 66 12.91 7.75 -9.65
C TYR A 66 13.93 8.14 -8.57
N LYS A 67 13.74 9.27 -7.88
CA LYS A 67 14.60 9.70 -6.77
C LYS A 67 14.50 8.76 -5.57
N GLU A 68 13.29 8.33 -5.21
CA GLU A 68 13.07 7.34 -4.15
C GLU A 68 13.71 6.00 -4.52
N LEU A 69 13.57 5.53 -5.76
CA LEU A 69 14.24 4.32 -6.25
C LEU A 69 15.76 4.42 -6.18
N LYS A 70 16.33 5.55 -6.63
CA LYS A 70 17.77 5.79 -6.55
C LYS A 70 18.28 5.84 -5.11
N ARG A 71 17.45 6.33 -4.18
CA ARG A 71 17.77 6.33 -2.75
C ARG A 71 17.72 4.90 -2.18
N PHE A 72 16.66 4.15 -2.48
CA PHE A 72 16.54 2.74 -2.08
C PHE A 72 17.71 1.89 -2.56
N ALA A 73 18.15 2.07 -3.82
CA ALA A 73 19.29 1.34 -4.38
C ALA A 73 20.62 1.56 -3.62
N LYS A 74 20.75 2.63 -2.83
CA LYS A 74 21.92 2.90 -1.98
C LYS A 74 21.83 2.25 -0.59
N LEU A 75 20.67 1.67 -0.25
CA LEU A 75 20.44 0.96 1.02
C LEU A 75 20.75 -0.53 0.93
N LEU A 76 20.97 -1.05 -0.29
CA LEU A 76 21.43 -2.40 -0.59
C LEU A 76 22.95 -2.44 -0.61
#